data_AF-A0A225D8I3-F1
#
_entry.id   AF-A0A225D8I3-F1
#
_cell.length_a   1.000
_cell.length_b   1.000
_cell.length_c   1.000
_cell.angle_alpha   90.00
_cell.angle_beta   90.00
_cell.angle_gamma   90.00
#
_symmetry.space_group_name_H-M   'P 1'
#
loop_
_entity.id
_entity.type
_entity.pdbx_description
1 polymer ?
#
loop_
_entity_poly.entity_id
_entity_poly.type
_entity_poly.pdbx_seq_one_letter_code
_entity_poly.pdbx_strand_id
1 'polypeptide(L)'
;MGVAVDEYTTSPQLRRDGEKRTIQVRKMTQHGELVTRYKVLRRAGMALNNKLVENLPPNVFDEGGRALGLLKKKVLVLDTEDESSVLMDYCLFDVRHNGVNTIARYLEASPPVPGSDESIIAESLRHARYSLFAIEAIERGVGVHARDLLRGDLLFVVDIGLSSTAITGFVMATRIIAPEVIAITTGASLPVGVLSSPACVKLLNGAKAFAGNTAFDQLSPDKMSRLSTSIIRECLRNGAAERVAYVEPGHGLPRGRGYGEPLAGRAPAALLPGSDAGRNDPCPCGSGKKFKRCHGAQG
;
A
#
# COMPACT_ATOMS: atom_id res chain seq x y z
N MET A 1 -35.54 -34.26 51.77
CA MET A 1 -34.45 -35.00 52.47
C MET A 1 -33.21 -34.71 51.63
N GLY A 2 -32.16 -34.01 52.08
CA GLY A 2 -31.56 -33.98 53.42
C GLY A 2 -30.38 -34.98 53.44
N VAL A 3 -29.18 -34.68 53.94
CA VAL A 3 -28.65 -33.55 54.75
C VAL A 3 -27.19 -33.26 54.29
N ALA A 4 -26.59 -32.12 54.67
CA ALA A 4 -25.19 -31.75 54.39
C ALA A 4 -24.36 -31.63 55.70
N VAL A 5 -23.07 -31.25 55.61
CA VAL A 5 -22.04 -31.06 56.68
C VAL A 5 -21.43 -32.36 57.25
N ASP A 6 -20.11 -32.49 57.53
CA ASP A 6 -18.92 -31.68 57.15
C ASP A 6 -17.65 -32.59 57.01
N GLU A 7 -16.37 -32.38 57.40
CA GLU A 7 -15.70 -31.35 58.24
C GLU A 7 -14.21 -31.08 57.86
N TYR A 8 -13.87 -29.79 57.74
CA TYR A 8 -12.62 -29.07 58.05
C TYR A 8 -11.18 -29.62 57.87
N THR A 9 -10.36 -28.81 57.15
CA THR A 9 -8.91 -28.51 57.34
C THR A 9 -7.86 -29.61 57.06
N THR A 10 -6.60 -29.31 56.68
CA THR A 10 -5.77 -28.09 56.90
C THR A 10 -4.80 -27.78 55.73
N SER A 11 -4.19 -26.60 55.74
CA SER A 11 -3.05 -26.13 54.90
C SER A 11 -2.17 -25.19 55.76
N PRO A 12 -0.95 -24.73 55.35
CA PRO A 12 -0.27 -24.83 54.04
C PRO A 12 1.24 -25.24 54.13
N GLN A 13 1.96 -25.24 52.99
CA GLN A 13 3.19 -24.42 52.79
C GLN A 13 3.78 -24.53 51.37
N LEU A 14 4.58 -23.52 50.96
CA LEU A 14 5.18 -23.39 49.62
C LEU A 14 6.50 -24.16 49.49
N ARG A 15 6.77 -24.74 48.31
CA ARG A 15 8.07 -24.63 47.60
C ARG A 15 7.86 -24.44 46.09
N ARG A 16 8.95 -24.11 45.38
CA ARG A 16 8.97 -23.33 44.14
C ARG A 16 9.28 -24.14 42.87
N ASP A 17 8.88 -23.52 41.76
CA ASP A 17 9.48 -23.50 40.41
C ASP A 17 9.75 -24.84 39.69
N GLY A 18 9.03 -25.02 38.58
CA GLY A 18 9.17 -26.12 37.63
C GLY A 18 8.62 -25.70 36.26
N GLU A 19 9.24 -24.69 35.66
CA GLU A 19 8.76 -23.97 34.47
C GLU A 19 8.51 -24.92 33.28
N LYS A 20 7.23 -25.27 33.04
CA LYS A 20 6.82 -25.89 31.78
C LYS A 20 6.96 -24.87 30.65
N ARG A 21 8.15 -24.85 30.02
CA ARG A 21 8.41 -24.15 28.75
C ARG A 21 7.64 -24.83 27.61
N THR A 22 6.32 -24.65 27.61
CA THR A 22 5.47 -24.93 26.47
C THR A 22 5.87 -23.95 25.37
N ILE A 23 6.80 -24.38 24.51
CA ILE A 23 7.10 -23.68 23.26
C ILE A 23 5.81 -23.71 22.46
N GLN A 24 5.04 -22.62 22.51
CA GLN A 24 4.01 -22.36 21.53
C GLN A 24 4.72 -22.15 20.21
N VAL A 25 4.90 -23.26 19.47
CA VAL A 25 5.16 -23.22 18.05
C VAL A 25 4.02 -22.41 17.46
N ARG A 26 4.32 -21.15 17.09
CA ARG A 26 3.36 -20.29 16.40
C ARG A 26 2.91 -21.08 15.18
N LYS A 27 1.64 -21.49 15.18
CA LYS A 27 1.03 -22.21 14.08
C LYS A 27 1.14 -21.28 12.86
N MET A 28 2.10 -21.55 11.98
CA MET A 28 2.22 -20.82 10.73
C MET A 28 0.87 -20.91 10.03
N THR A 29 0.31 -19.76 9.62
CA THR A 29 -0.88 -19.81 8.77
C THR A 29 -0.49 -20.50 7.47
N GLN A 30 -1.48 -21.04 6.77
CA GLN A 30 -1.31 -21.66 5.45
C GLN A 30 -0.60 -20.71 4.46
N HIS A 31 -0.72 -19.41 4.70
CA HIS A 31 -0.12 -18.33 3.89
C HIS A 31 1.27 -17.88 4.37
N GLY A 32 1.81 -18.42 5.47
CA GLY A 32 3.15 -18.08 5.97
C GLY A 32 4.27 -18.43 4.99
N GLU A 33 4.10 -19.50 4.23
CA GLU A 33 5.06 -19.94 3.19
C GLU A 33 5.05 -18.98 1.98
N LEU A 34 3.90 -18.37 1.68
CA LEU A 34 3.75 -17.38 0.61
C LEU A 34 4.63 -16.15 0.83
N VAL A 35 4.93 -15.78 2.09
CA VAL A 35 5.85 -14.68 2.42
C VAL A 35 7.26 -14.93 1.89
N THR A 36 7.70 -16.19 1.83
CA THR A 36 9.01 -16.56 1.27
C THR A 36 9.00 -16.42 -0.25
N ARG A 37 7.96 -16.93 -0.94
CA ARG A 37 7.83 -16.79 -2.40
C ARG A 37 7.69 -15.31 -2.81
N TYR A 38 6.89 -14.54 -2.08
CA TYR A 38 6.77 -13.09 -2.20
C TYR A 38 8.13 -12.37 -2.13
N LYS A 39 9.00 -12.70 -1.17
CA LYS A 39 10.35 -12.10 -1.04
C LYS A 39 11.31 -12.47 -2.19
N VAL A 40 11.05 -13.55 -2.91
CA VAL A 40 11.78 -13.89 -4.15
C VAL A 40 11.22 -13.05 -5.30
N LEU A 41 9.92 -13.16 -5.55
CA LEU A 41 9.22 -12.46 -6.65
C LEU A 41 9.35 -10.94 -6.56
N ARG A 42 9.31 -10.33 -5.35
CA ARG A 42 9.53 -8.89 -5.16
C ARG A 42 10.93 -8.44 -5.60
N ARG A 43 11.98 -9.25 -5.38
CA ARG A 43 13.34 -8.91 -5.82
C ARG A 43 13.47 -8.97 -7.34
N ALA A 44 12.87 -9.98 -7.98
CA ALA A 44 12.79 -10.04 -9.45
C ALA A 44 12.00 -8.86 -10.02
N GLY A 45 10.85 -8.51 -9.41
CA GLY A 45 10.04 -7.38 -9.82
C GLY A 45 10.72 -6.02 -9.64
N MET A 46 11.48 -5.81 -8.56
CA MET A 46 12.29 -4.60 -8.40
C MET A 46 13.40 -4.50 -9.46
N ALA A 47 14.07 -5.61 -9.79
CA ALA A 47 15.08 -5.62 -10.84
C ALA A 47 14.49 -5.32 -12.23
N LEU A 48 13.35 -5.92 -12.58
CA LEU A 48 12.64 -5.64 -13.83
C LEU A 48 12.08 -4.21 -13.87
N ASN A 49 11.56 -3.69 -12.75
CA ASN A 49 11.08 -2.31 -12.67
C ASN A 49 12.19 -1.30 -12.98
N ASN A 50 13.42 -1.51 -12.49
CA ASN A 50 14.54 -0.62 -12.81
C ASN A 50 14.82 -0.59 -14.32
N LYS A 51 14.90 -1.77 -14.97
CA LYS A 51 15.08 -1.87 -16.44
C LYS A 51 13.93 -1.17 -17.20
N LEU A 52 12.70 -1.32 -16.72
CA LEU A 52 11.52 -0.67 -17.30
C LEU A 52 11.57 0.87 -17.18
N VAL A 53 12.03 1.40 -16.04
CA VAL A 53 12.21 2.84 -15.82
C VAL A 53 13.34 3.40 -16.68
N GLU A 54 14.45 2.66 -16.83
CA GLU A 54 15.56 3.00 -17.73
C GLU A 54 15.15 3.05 -19.21
N ASN A 55 14.08 2.36 -19.59
CA ASN A 55 13.55 2.28 -20.96
C ASN A 55 12.26 3.13 -21.17
N LEU A 56 11.97 4.08 -20.27
CA LEU A 56 10.83 4.99 -20.42
C LEU A 56 11.01 5.98 -21.59
N PRO A 57 9.97 6.25 -22.41
CA PRO A 57 10.03 7.25 -23.46
C PRO A 57 10.31 8.67 -22.91
N PRO A 58 11.16 9.51 -23.54
CA PRO A 58 11.60 10.79 -22.96
C PRO A 58 10.52 11.79 -22.53
N ASN A 59 9.33 11.74 -23.15
CA ASN A 59 8.21 12.64 -22.84
C ASN A 59 7.15 12.02 -21.89
N VAL A 60 7.31 10.76 -21.47
CA VAL A 60 6.25 9.98 -20.82
C VAL A 60 5.77 10.61 -19.50
N PHE A 61 6.67 11.18 -18.71
CA PHE A 61 6.33 11.89 -17.47
C PHE A 61 5.56 13.19 -17.72
N ASP A 62 5.83 13.85 -18.83
CA ASP A 62 5.19 15.11 -19.24
C ASP A 62 3.77 14.83 -19.77
N GLU A 63 3.58 13.70 -20.46
CA GLU A 63 2.28 13.14 -20.85
C GLU A 63 1.47 12.63 -19.65
N GLY A 64 2.09 11.81 -18.79
CA GLY A 64 1.48 11.31 -17.55
C GLY A 64 1.09 12.45 -16.59
N GLY A 65 1.96 13.45 -16.44
CA GLY A 65 1.70 14.65 -15.65
C GLY A 65 0.51 15.46 -16.16
N ARG A 66 0.35 15.60 -17.48
CA ARG A 66 -0.87 16.18 -18.09
C ARG A 66 -2.10 15.30 -17.81
N ALA A 67 -1.98 14.00 -18.05
CA ALA A 67 -3.07 13.04 -17.89
C ALA A 67 -3.57 12.94 -16.45
N LEU A 68 -2.70 13.09 -15.45
CA LEU A 68 -3.08 13.11 -14.02
C LEU A 68 -3.39 14.52 -13.49
N GLY A 69 -2.96 15.59 -14.18
CA GLY A 69 -3.15 16.98 -13.75
C GLY A 69 -2.03 17.54 -12.86
N LEU A 70 -0.93 16.80 -12.73
CA LEU A 70 0.28 17.14 -11.96
C LEU A 70 1.21 18.10 -12.73
N LEU A 71 1.05 18.25 -14.06
CA LEU A 71 1.84 19.19 -14.86
C LEU A 71 1.22 20.59 -14.92
N LYS A 72 1.93 21.61 -14.42
CA LYS A 72 1.54 23.03 -14.44
C LYS A 72 2.61 23.82 -15.20
N LYS A 73 2.24 24.51 -16.30
CA LYS A 73 3.16 25.33 -17.15
C LYS A 73 4.46 24.60 -17.61
N LYS A 74 4.36 23.32 -18.00
CA LYS A 74 5.51 22.43 -18.33
C LYS A 74 6.46 22.10 -17.16
N VAL A 75 6.01 22.27 -15.92
CA VAL A 75 6.72 21.84 -14.71
C VAL A 75 5.85 20.81 -13.98
N LEU A 76 6.44 19.69 -13.56
CA LEU A 76 5.76 18.75 -12.69
C LEU A 76 5.66 19.34 -11.29
N VAL A 77 4.46 19.35 -10.74
CA VAL A 77 4.17 19.78 -9.36
C VAL A 77 3.63 18.55 -8.65
N LEU A 78 4.46 18.06 -7.72
CA LEU A 78 4.28 16.84 -6.95
C LEU A 78 4.47 17.24 -5.49
N ASP A 79 3.42 17.10 -4.69
CA ASP A 79 3.41 17.56 -3.30
C ASP A 79 3.83 16.44 -2.33
N THR A 80 3.90 15.17 -2.77
CA THR A 80 4.48 14.02 -2.02
C THR A 80 5.31 13.05 -2.89
N GLU A 81 6.08 12.17 -2.23
CA GLU A 81 6.78 11.04 -2.87
C GLU A 81 5.81 9.98 -3.42
N ASP A 82 4.62 9.86 -2.83
CA ASP A 82 3.55 8.98 -3.31
C ASP A 82 2.93 9.48 -4.61
N GLU A 83 2.79 10.80 -4.82
CA GLU A 83 2.39 11.34 -6.12
C GLU A 83 3.43 11.03 -7.20
N SER A 84 4.71 11.07 -6.84
CA SER A 84 5.82 10.69 -7.73
C SER A 84 5.75 9.20 -8.09
N SER A 85 5.42 8.34 -7.12
CA SER A 85 5.26 6.89 -7.29
C SER A 85 4.04 6.54 -8.14
N VAL A 86 2.92 7.24 -7.94
CA VAL A 86 1.69 7.13 -8.73
C VAL A 86 1.90 7.60 -10.17
N LEU A 87 2.65 8.69 -10.39
CA LEU A 87 3.02 9.14 -11.72
C LEU A 87 3.90 8.10 -12.43
N MET A 88 4.86 7.48 -11.73
CA MET A 88 5.73 6.44 -12.28
C MET A 88 4.94 5.20 -12.74
N ASP A 89 4.07 4.65 -11.88
CA ASP A 89 3.18 3.53 -12.23
C ASP A 89 2.29 3.89 -13.43
N TYR A 90 1.68 5.07 -13.44
CA TYR A 90 0.87 5.54 -14.56
C TYR A 90 1.65 5.61 -15.89
N CYS A 91 2.91 6.08 -15.86
CA CYS A 91 3.79 6.15 -17.03
C CYS A 91 4.25 4.77 -17.55
N LEU A 92 4.30 3.76 -16.69
CA LEU A 92 4.67 2.39 -17.06
C LEU A 92 3.49 1.62 -17.68
N PHE A 93 2.30 1.73 -17.07
CA PHE A 93 1.14 0.90 -17.40
C PHE A 93 0.11 1.59 -18.32
N ASP A 94 -0.14 2.89 -18.17
CA ASP A 94 -1.32 3.56 -18.74
C ASP A 94 -1.03 4.67 -19.78
N VAL A 95 0.20 5.19 -19.85
CA VAL A 95 0.64 5.97 -21.01
C VAL A 95 0.90 5.02 -22.19
N ARG A 96 0.24 5.28 -23.34
CA ARG A 96 0.23 4.41 -24.51
C ARG A 96 0.57 5.17 -25.78
N HIS A 97 1.49 4.62 -26.57
CA HIS A 97 1.80 5.09 -27.91
C HIS A 97 1.40 3.99 -28.89
N ASN A 98 0.63 4.33 -29.93
CA ASN A 98 0.08 3.37 -30.91
C ASN A 98 -0.64 2.16 -30.26
N GLY A 99 -1.34 2.41 -29.13
CA GLY A 99 -2.04 1.37 -28.36
C GLY A 99 -1.14 0.53 -27.42
N VAL A 100 0.18 0.75 -27.39
CA VAL A 100 1.16 -0.04 -26.63
C VAL A 100 1.79 0.78 -25.50
N ASN A 101 1.80 0.25 -24.28
CA ASN A 101 2.45 0.85 -23.10
C ASN A 101 3.93 0.47 -23.00
N THR A 102 4.67 1.08 -22.07
CA THR A 102 6.12 0.84 -21.89
C THR A 102 6.42 -0.63 -21.58
N ILE A 103 5.63 -1.26 -20.70
CA ILE A 103 5.81 -2.65 -20.28
C ILE A 103 5.69 -3.63 -21.45
N ALA A 104 4.63 -3.55 -22.24
CA ALA A 104 4.43 -4.45 -23.37
C ALA A 104 5.56 -4.31 -24.41
N ARG A 105 5.97 -3.08 -24.72
CA ARG A 105 7.07 -2.79 -25.64
C ARG A 105 8.42 -3.32 -25.15
N TYR A 106 8.71 -3.13 -23.86
CA TYR A 106 9.96 -3.62 -23.26
C TYR A 106 10.03 -5.15 -23.27
N LEU A 107 8.95 -5.82 -22.85
CA LEU A 107 8.91 -7.30 -22.78
C LEU A 107 8.89 -7.97 -24.16
N GLU A 108 8.43 -7.28 -25.20
CA GLU A 108 8.54 -7.72 -26.60
C GLU A 108 9.98 -7.56 -27.13
N ALA A 109 10.64 -6.44 -26.82
CA ALA A 109 12.03 -6.17 -27.24
C ALA A 109 13.11 -6.86 -26.39
N SER A 110 12.76 -7.33 -25.18
CA SER A 110 13.68 -7.96 -24.22
C SER A 110 12.93 -9.00 -23.36
N PRO A 111 12.47 -10.12 -23.96
CA PRO A 111 11.77 -11.16 -23.23
C PRO A 111 12.69 -11.83 -22.19
N PRO A 112 12.26 -11.97 -20.92
CA PRO A 112 13.04 -12.65 -19.89
C PRO A 112 13.10 -14.17 -20.11
N VAL A 113 14.11 -14.80 -19.52
CA VAL A 113 14.35 -16.26 -19.63
C VAL A 113 13.11 -17.04 -19.15
N PRO A 114 12.49 -17.90 -19.99
CA PRO A 114 11.29 -18.65 -19.61
C PRO A 114 11.48 -19.49 -18.33
N GLY A 115 10.49 -19.45 -17.44
CA GLY A 115 10.52 -20.16 -16.16
C GLY A 115 11.33 -19.46 -15.06
N SER A 116 11.97 -18.32 -15.34
CA SER A 116 12.59 -17.48 -14.31
C SER A 116 11.55 -16.68 -13.52
N ASP A 117 11.89 -16.27 -12.29
CA ASP A 117 11.08 -15.35 -11.48
C ASP A 117 10.81 -14.01 -12.20
N GLU A 118 11.75 -13.56 -13.04
CA GLU A 118 11.57 -12.37 -13.87
C GLU A 118 10.51 -12.60 -14.95
N SER A 119 10.45 -13.78 -15.58
CA SER A 119 9.39 -14.13 -16.54
C SER A 119 8.00 -14.25 -15.91
N ILE A 120 7.93 -14.72 -14.66
CA ILE A 120 6.68 -14.83 -13.89
C ILE A 120 6.14 -13.45 -13.54
N ILE A 121 6.99 -12.52 -13.09
CA ILE A 121 6.58 -11.12 -12.90
C ILE A 121 6.24 -10.45 -14.23
N ALA A 122 7.03 -10.66 -15.29
CA ALA A 122 6.81 -10.04 -16.60
C ALA A 122 5.43 -10.36 -17.18
N GLU A 123 5.00 -11.62 -17.21
CA GLU A 123 3.66 -11.96 -17.69
C GLU A 123 2.59 -11.40 -16.73
N SER A 124 2.82 -11.43 -15.42
CA SER A 124 1.91 -10.83 -14.43
C SER A 124 1.73 -9.31 -14.61
N LEU A 125 2.76 -8.58 -15.05
CA LEU A 125 2.70 -7.16 -15.38
C LEU A 125 1.85 -6.88 -16.64
N ARG A 126 1.77 -7.82 -17.58
CA ARG A 126 0.93 -7.69 -18.79
C ARG A 126 -0.57 -7.81 -18.48
N HIS A 127 -0.91 -8.52 -17.40
CA HIS A 127 -2.29 -8.67 -16.88
C HIS A 127 -2.63 -7.74 -15.71
N ALA A 128 -1.80 -6.72 -15.44
CA ALA A 128 -1.94 -5.84 -14.28
C ALA A 128 -3.26 -5.04 -14.29
N ARG A 129 -4.00 -5.10 -13.18
CA ARG A 129 -5.32 -4.45 -13.05
C ARG A 129 -5.25 -3.29 -12.04
N TYR A 130 -5.55 -2.08 -12.50
CA TYR A 130 -5.87 -0.97 -11.59
C TYR A 130 -7.35 -1.10 -11.19
N SER A 131 -7.64 -1.01 -9.89
CA SER A 131 -9.01 -1.05 -9.39
C SER A 131 -9.16 -0.42 -8.00
N LEU A 132 -10.40 -0.40 -7.50
CA LEU A 132 -10.76 -0.06 -6.14
C LEU A 132 -10.89 -1.36 -5.34
N PHE A 133 -10.06 -1.54 -4.31
CA PHE A 133 -9.99 -2.77 -3.53
C PHE A 133 -10.45 -2.54 -2.09
N ALA A 134 -11.50 -3.25 -1.66
CA ALA A 134 -11.98 -3.24 -0.27
C ALA A 134 -11.37 -4.38 0.54
N ILE A 135 -10.84 -4.09 1.73
CA ILE A 135 -10.26 -5.08 2.64
C ILE A 135 -11.39 -5.76 3.43
N GLU A 136 -11.59 -7.06 3.22
CA GLU A 136 -12.63 -7.84 3.93
C GLU A 136 -12.06 -8.53 5.17
N ALA A 137 -10.89 -9.16 5.06
CA ALA A 137 -10.19 -9.80 6.17
C ALA A 137 -8.68 -9.54 6.13
N ILE A 138 -7.99 -9.74 7.26
CA ILE A 138 -6.57 -9.39 7.42
C ILE A 138 -5.83 -10.53 8.12
N GLU A 139 -4.75 -11.00 7.51
CA GLU A 139 -3.80 -11.93 8.12
C GLU A 139 -2.56 -11.17 8.58
N ARG A 140 -2.60 -10.73 9.83
CA ARG A 140 -1.59 -9.85 10.46
C ARG A 140 -0.18 -10.44 10.32
N GLY A 141 0.70 -9.72 9.60
CA GLY A 141 2.07 -10.13 9.32
C GLY A 141 2.27 -10.90 8.01
N VAL A 142 1.22 -11.10 7.21
CA VAL A 142 1.26 -11.80 5.92
C VAL A 142 0.61 -10.96 4.81
N GLY A 143 -0.67 -10.60 4.96
CA GLY A 143 -1.45 -10.01 3.87
C GLY A 143 -2.89 -9.68 4.22
N VAL A 144 -3.68 -9.36 3.19
CA VAL A 144 -5.10 -8.99 3.29
C VAL A 144 -5.93 -9.72 2.24
N HIS A 145 -7.16 -10.09 2.61
CA HIS A 145 -8.19 -10.55 1.67
C HIS A 145 -8.92 -9.32 1.16
N ALA A 146 -8.79 -9.01 -0.13
CA ALA A 146 -9.26 -7.78 -0.74
C ALA A 146 -10.15 -8.04 -1.97
N ARG A 147 -11.33 -7.43 -2.00
CA ARG A 147 -12.30 -7.55 -3.11
C ARG A 147 -12.09 -6.44 -4.13
N ASP A 148 -11.95 -6.78 -5.41
CA ASP A 148 -12.07 -5.84 -6.53
C ASP A 148 -13.53 -5.35 -6.60
N LEU A 149 -13.78 -4.08 -6.27
CA LEU A 149 -15.12 -3.49 -6.24
C LEU A 149 -15.70 -3.21 -7.64
N LEU A 150 -14.91 -3.37 -8.70
CA LEU A 150 -15.35 -3.25 -10.08
C LEU A 150 -15.66 -4.62 -10.69
N ARG A 151 -14.89 -5.67 -10.34
CA ARG A 151 -15.02 -7.03 -10.92
C ARG A 151 -15.71 -8.05 -10.03
N GLY A 152 -15.71 -7.85 -8.71
CA GLY A 152 -16.24 -8.78 -7.71
C GLY A 152 -15.24 -9.81 -7.19
N ASP A 153 -14.14 -10.04 -7.92
CA ASP A 153 -13.02 -10.94 -7.57
C ASP A 153 -12.54 -10.72 -6.12
N LEU A 154 -12.31 -11.79 -5.36
CA LEU A 154 -11.67 -11.75 -4.05
C LEU A 154 -10.23 -12.29 -4.17
N LEU A 155 -9.25 -11.48 -3.78
CA LEU A 155 -7.83 -11.77 -3.92
C LEU A 155 -7.13 -11.77 -2.55
N PHE A 156 -6.21 -12.71 -2.32
CA PHE A 156 -5.28 -12.64 -1.20
C PHE A 156 -4.02 -11.88 -1.59
N VAL A 157 -3.90 -10.66 -1.06
CA VAL A 157 -2.82 -9.72 -1.36
C VAL A 157 -1.73 -9.87 -0.29
N VAL A 158 -0.55 -10.35 -0.69
CA VAL A 158 0.59 -10.53 0.22
C VAL A 158 1.30 -9.19 0.42
N ASP A 159 1.00 -8.53 1.53
CA ASP A 159 1.60 -7.27 1.95
C ASP A 159 1.68 -7.20 3.48
N ILE A 160 2.91 -7.30 4.00
CA ILE A 160 3.20 -7.29 5.44
C ILE A 160 2.87 -5.92 6.06
N GLY A 161 3.17 -4.82 5.36
CA GLY A 161 2.97 -3.45 5.84
C GLY A 161 1.47 -3.13 5.92
N LEU A 162 0.74 -3.37 4.83
CA LEU A 162 -0.71 -3.20 4.78
C LEU A 162 -1.41 -4.13 5.78
N SER A 163 -0.98 -5.40 5.91
CA SER A 163 -1.55 -6.29 6.93
C SER A 163 -1.31 -5.80 8.37
N SER A 164 -0.32 -4.94 8.60
CA SER A 164 -0.02 -4.38 9.93
C SER A 164 -0.85 -3.13 10.25
N THR A 165 -1.20 -2.32 9.25
CA THR A 165 -1.88 -1.01 9.43
C THR A 165 -3.36 -0.99 9.02
N ALA A 166 -3.81 -1.94 8.19
CA ALA A 166 -5.17 -1.96 7.66
C ALA A 166 -6.25 -2.25 8.72
N ILE A 167 -7.48 -1.86 8.35
CA ILE A 167 -8.75 -2.20 8.99
C ILE A 167 -9.72 -2.78 7.95
N THR A 168 -10.61 -3.67 8.36
CA THR A 168 -11.69 -4.18 7.49
C THR A 168 -12.63 -3.03 7.07
N GLY A 169 -13.12 -3.07 5.84
CA GLY A 169 -13.96 -2.02 5.24
C GLY A 169 -13.19 -0.84 4.66
N PHE A 170 -11.86 -0.78 4.83
CA PHE A 170 -10.98 0.18 4.17
C PHE A 170 -10.89 -0.09 2.67
N VAL A 171 -10.79 0.99 1.87
CA VAL A 171 -10.69 0.93 0.42
C VAL A 171 -9.46 1.69 -0.07
N MET A 172 -8.73 1.07 -1.00
CA MET A 172 -7.59 1.66 -1.70
C MET A 172 -7.78 1.59 -3.22
N ALA A 173 -7.33 2.63 -3.93
CA ALA A 173 -7.16 2.62 -5.38
C ALA A 173 -5.70 2.26 -5.69
N THR A 174 -5.46 1.11 -6.29
CA THR A 174 -4.09 0.63 -6.56
C THR A 174 -4.06 -0.34 -7.74
N ARG A 175 -2.85 -0.68 -8.20
CA ARG A 175 -2.63 -1.71 -9.22
C ARG A 175 -2.17 -3.00 -8.55
N ILE A 176 -2.80 -4.11 -8.95
CA ILE A 176 -2.43 -5.45 -8.53
C ILE A 176 -1.97 -6.28 -9.73
N ILE A 177 -0.94 -7.09 -9.49
CA ILE A 177 -0.52 -8.20 -10.35
C ILE A 177 -0.64 -9.51 -9.56
N ALA A 178 -0.90 -10.61 -10.24
CA ALA A 178 -1.16 -11.92 -9.62
C ALA A 178 -0.19 -13.01 -10.10
N PRO A 179 1.09 -12.98 -9.69
CA PRO A 179 2.03 -14.05 -9.99
C PRO A 179 1.67 -15.34 -9.24
N GLU A 180 1.56 -16.44 -9.99
CA GLU A 180 1.28 -17.79 -9.47
C GLU A 180 -0.03 -17.87 -8.67
N VAL A 181 0.07 -17.99 -7.34
CA VAL A 181 -1.07 -18.12 -6.40
C VAL A 181 -1.19 -16.93 -5.44
N ILE A 182 -0.45 -15.84 -5.67
CA ILE A 182 -0.44 -14.66 -4.81
C ILE A 182 -0.80 -13.40 -5.59
N ALA A 183 -1.56 -12.48 -4.98
CA ALA A 183 -1.69 -11.12 -5.47
C ALA A 183 -0.68 -10.20 -4.75
N ILE A 184 -0.11 -9.23 -5.47
CA ILE A 184 0.79 -8.21 -4.93
C ILE A 184 0.50 -6.84 -5.56
N THR A 185 0.74 -5.77 -4.82
CA THR A 185 0.63 -4.39 -5.33
C THR A 185 1.89 -3.99 -6.12
N THR A 186 1.77 -3.02 -7.03
CA THR A 186 2.91 -2.43 -7.76
C THR A 186 3.67 -1.37 -6.95
N GLY A 187 3.18 -1.00 -5.77
CA GLY A 187 3.72 0.06 -4.90
C GLY A 187 2.97 1.38 -4.95
N ALA A 188 2.23 1.67 -6.03
CA ALA A 188 1.41 2.88 -6.14
C ALA A 188 -0.01 2.64 -5.58
N SER A 189 -0.24 2.99 -4.31
CA SER A 189 -1.54 2.84 -3.64
C SER A 189 -2.06 4.17 -3.11
N LEU A 190 -3.31 4.50 -3.45
CA LEU A 190 -4.00 5.72 -3.03
C LEU A 190 -5.15 5.38 -2.08
N PRO A 191 -5.12 5.81 -0.80
CA PRO A 191 -6.16 5.53 0.18
C PRO A 191 -7.45 6.31 -0.12
N VAL A 192 -8.55 5.60 -0.31
CA VAL A 192 -9.87 6.17 -0.65
C VAL A 192 -10.70 6.46 0.60
N GLY A 193 -10.51 5.70 1.67
CA GLY A 193 -11.26 5.79 2.93
C GLY A 193 -11.92 4.47 3.27
N VAL A 194 -13.19 4.49 3.66
CA VAL A 194 -14.01 3.28 3.88
C VAL A 194 -15.07 3.12 2.78
N LEU A 195 -15.59 1.89 2.61
CA LEU A 195 -16.54 1.54 1.55
C LEU A 195 -17.81 2.42 1.53
N SER A 196 -18.31 2.83 2.70
CA SER A 196 -19.48 3.71 2.85
C SER A 196 -19.18 5.21 2.67
N SER A 197 -17.91 5.60 2.45
CA SER A 197 -17.54 7.01 2.32
C SER A 197 -18.05 7.64 1.01
N PRO A 198 -18.45 8.93 1.01
CA PRO A 198 -18.87 9.62 -0.21
C PRO A 198 -17.82 9.60 -1.33
N ALA A 199 -16.53 9.62 -0.99
CA ALA A 199 -15.44 9.50 -1.94
C ALA A 199 -15.43 8.12 -2.64
N CYS A 200 -15.55 7.03 -1.88
CA CYS A 200 -15.65 5.68 -2.44
C CYS A 200 -16.89 5.52 -3.34
N VAL A 201 -18.06 5.95 -2.85
CA VAL A 201 -19.32 5.90 -3.61
C VAL A 201 -19.24 6.71 -4.91
N LYS A 202 -18.65 7.92 -4.88
CA LYS A 202 -18.42 8.75 -6.07
C LYS A 202 -17.52 8.04 -7.10
N LEU A 203 -16.40 7.45 -6.65
CA LEU A 203 -15.48 6.73 -7.51
C LEU A 203 -16.12 5.48 -8.14
N LEU A 204 -16.85 4.69 -7.36
CA LEU A 204 -17.56 3.50 -7.84
C LEU A 204 -18.64 3.84 -8.87
N ASN A 205 -19.43 4.88 -8.60
CA ASN A 205 -20.47 5.34 -9.53
C ASN A 205 -19.86 5.92 -10.81
N GLY A 206 -18.75 6.66 -10.71
CA GLY A 206 -18.00 7.16 -11.87
C GLY A 206 -17.42 6.03 -12.72
N ALA A 207 -16.82 5.02 -12.10
CA ALA A 207 -16.27 3.85 -12.79
C ALA A 207 -17.37 3.03 -13.51
N LYS A 208 -18.52 2.81 -12.85
CA LYS A 208 -19.68 2.14 -13.46
C LYS A 208 -20.28 2.95 -14.60
N ALA A 209 -20.44 4.26 -14.45
CA ALA A 209 -20.91 5.14 -15.52
C ALA A 209 -19.94 5.20 -16.73
N PHE A 210 -18.63 5.09 -16.49
CA PHE A 210 -17.62 5.00 -17.56
C PHE A 210 -17.69 3.68 -18.34
N ALA A 211 -17.91 2.56 -17.65
CA ALA A 211 -18.04 1.24 -18.27
C ALA A 211 -19.40 1.04 -18.97
N GLY A 212 -20.46 1.65 -18.45
CA GLY A 212 -21.82 1.51 -18.95
C GLY A 212 -22.29 0.07 -18.84
N ASN A 213 -22.66 -0.53 -19.97
CA ASN A 213 -23.09 -1.93 -20.06
C ASN A 213 -21.94 -2.90 -20.41
N THR A 214 -20.70 -2.43 -20.57
CA THR A 214 -19.53 -3.29 -20.85
C THR A 214 -18.90 -3.73 -19.53
N ALA A 215 -18.61 -5.03 -19.38
CA ALA A 215 -17.94 -5.54 -18.18
C ALA A 215 -16.46 -5.08 -18.10
N PHE A 216 -15.92 -4.93 -16.90
CA PHE A 216 -14.59 -4.31 -16.64
C PHE A 216 -13.37 -5.13 -17.08
N ASP A 217 -13.60 -6.38 -17.49
CA ASP A 217 -12.68 -7.32 -18.16
C ASP A 217 -12.76 -7.22 -19.70
N GLN A 218 -13.91 -6.82 -20.23
CA GLN A 218 -14.18 -6.64 -21.67
C GLN A 218 -13.80 -5.23 -22.19
N LEU A 219 -13.31 -4.35 -21.32
CA LEU A 219 -12.83 -3.03 -21.72
C LEU A 219 -11.52 -3.13 -22.51
N SER A 220 -11.46 -2.48 -23.68
CA SER A 220 -10.21 -2.39 -24.45
C SER A 220 -9.10 -1.71 -23.64
N PRO A 221 -7.81 -2.00 -23.90
CA PRO A 221 -6.70 -1.46 -23.10
C PRO A 221 -6.71 0.07 -22.97
N ASP A 222 -7.06 0.81 -24.02
CA ASP A 222 -7.17 2.28 -23.95
C ASP A 222 -8.38 2.76 -23.12
N LYS A 223 -9.48 2.00 -23.09
CA LYS A 223 -10.60 2.27 -22.17
C LYS A 223 -10.18 1.97 -20.73
N MET A 224 -9.46 0.87 -20.47
CA MET A 224 -8.94 0.57 -19.14
C MET A 224 -7.98 1.66 -18.66
N SER A 225 -7.01 2.08 -19.49
CA SER A 225 -6.08 3.14 -19.10
C SER A 225 -6.79 4.47 -18.85
N ARG A 226 -7.81 4.85 -19.64
CA ARG A 226 -8.68 6.02 -19.36
C ARG A 226 -9.49 5.89 -18.07
N LEU A 227 -9.93 4.67 -17.71
CA LEU A 227 -10.57 4.39 -16.42
C LEU A 227 -9.57 4.62 -15.28
N SER A 228 -8.36 4.05 -15.36
CA SER A 228 -7.26 4.31 -14.42
C SER A 228 -7.01 5.81 -14.26
N THR A 229 -6.88 6.55 -15.37
CA THR A 229 -6.71 8.01 -15.36
C THR A 229 -7.81 8.69 -14.55
N SER A 230 -9.08 8.30 -14.74
CA SER A 230 -10.21 8.95 -14.08
C SER A 230 -10.25 8.69 -12.57
N ILE A 231 -9.92 7.47 -12.13
CA ILE A 231 -9.84 7.09 -10.72
C ILE A 231 -8.65 7.81 -10.06
N ILE A 232 -7.45 7.73 -10.65
CA ILE A 232 -6.23 8.34 -10.10
C ILE A 232 -6.38 9.86 -10.00
N ARG A 233 -6.85 10.54 -11.05
CA ARG A 233 -7.11 12.00 -11.02
C ARG A 233 -8.02 12.40 -9.87
N GLU A 234 -9.09 11.64 -9.64
CA GLU A 234 -10.06 11.95 -8.59
C GLU A 234 -9.48 11.66 -7.20
N CYS A 235 -8.75 10.55 -7.01
CA CYS A 235 -8.04 10.28 -5.76
C CYS A 235 -7.02 11.40 -5.41
N LEU A 236 -6.18 11.81 -6.37
CA LEU A 236 -5.21 12.89 -6.17
C LEU A 236 -5.90 14.23 -5.84
N ARG A 237 -6.97 14.60 -6.56
CA ARG A 237 -7.78 15.80 -6.27
C ARG A 237 -8.40 15.83 -4.88
N ASN A 238 -8.61 14.66 -4.27
CA ASN A 238 -9.13 14.55 -2.91
C ASN A 238 -8.00 14.35 -1.87
N GLY A 239 -6.73 14.63 -2.22
CA GLY A 239 -5.59 14.55 -1.29
C GLY A 239 -5.30 13.13 -0.81
N ALA A 240 -5.51 12.10 -1.65
CA ALA A 240 -5.27 10.71 -1.25
C ALA A 240 -3.78 10.42 -1.00
N ALA A 241 -2.87 10.99 -1.80
CA ALA A 241 -1.42 10.80 -1.65
C ALA A 241 -0.90 11.30 -0.29
N GLU A 242 -1.42 12.43 0.21
CA GLU A 242 -1.12 12.98 1.54
C GLU A 242 -1.47 12.06 2.72
N ARG A 243 -2.24 11.00 2.47
CA ARG A 243 -2.72 10.04 3.49
C ARG A 243 -2.04 8.68 3.41
N VAL A 244 -0.99 8.52 2.61
CA VAL A 244 -0.19 7.29 2.64
C VAL A 244 0.72 7.31 3.88
N ALA A 245 0.78 6.20 4.61
CA ALA A 245 1.76 5.96 5.66
C ALA A 245 2.45 4.61 5.40
N TYR A 246 3.71 4.68 4.97
CA TYR A 246 4.53 3.50 4.68
C TYR A 246 5.14 2.90 5.96
N VAL A 247 5.32 1.58 5.96
CA VAL A 247 5.97 0.82 7.05
C VAL A 247 6.93 -0.17 6.40
N GLU A 248 8.23 0.02 6.60
CA GLU A 248 9.24 -0.87 6.02
C GLU A 248 9.22 -2.27 6.67
N PRO A 249 9.24 -3.36 5.87
CA PRO A 249 9.30 -4.74 6.37
C PRO A 249 10.59 -5.09 7.14
N GLY A 250 10.70 -4.64 8.39
CA GLY A 250 11.83 -4.88 9.27
C GLY A 250 11.98 -3.82 10.37
N HIS A 251 11.49 -2.60 10.12
CA HIS A 251 11.46 -1.53 11.11
C HIS A 251 10.15 -1.59 11.91
N GLY A 252 10.25 -1.47 13.24
CA GLY A 252 9.10 -1.52 14.14
C GLY A 252 8.15 -0.34 13.93
N LEU A 253 6.85 -0.58 14.07
CA LEU A 253 5.80 0.44 13.90
C LEU A 253 6.11 1.72 14.72
N PRO A 254 6.19 2.90 14.07
CA PRO A 254 6.19 4.18 14.79
C PRO A 254 4.92 4.29 15.63
N ARG A 255 5.07 4.57 16.93
CA ARG A 255 3.92 4.75 17.83
C ARG A 255 3.20 6.05 17.49
N GLY A 256 2.02 5.95 16.88
CA GLY A 256 1.05 7.05 16.83
C GLY A 256 0.81 7.70 15.47
N ARG A 257 0.42 6.93 14.45
CA ARG A 257 -0.58 7.41 13.47
C ARG A 257 -1.37 6.24 12.87
N GLY A 258 -2.61 6.07 13.32
CA GLY A 258 -3.57 5.12 12.76
C GLY A 258 -4.68 5.87 12.01
N TYR A 259 -5.22 5.27 10.95
CA TYR A 259 -6.34 5.84 10.20
C TYR A 259 -7.63 5.73 11.03
N GLY A 260 -8.05 6.79 11.71
CA GLY A 260 -9.29 6.74 12.50
C GLY A 260 -9.71 7.96 13.33
N GLU A 261 -8.82 8.92 13.65
CA GLU A 261 -9.24 10.08 14.46
C GLU A 261 -9.89 11.19 13.62
N PRO A 262 -11.12 11.64 13.96
CA PRO A 262 -11.68 12.87 13.42
C PRO A 262 -11.03 14.08 14.10
N LEU A 263 -10.47 15.00 13.32
CA LEU A 263 -9.80 16.21 13.82
C LEU A 263 -10.78 17.30 14.31
N ALA A 264 -11.59 16.96 15.33
CA ALA A 264 -12.13 17.96 16.23
C ALA A 264 -10.98 18.56 17.05
N GLY A 265 -10.81 19.88 16.99
CA GLY A 265 -9.55 20.53 17.35
C GLY A 265 -9.08 20.30 18.79
N ARG A 266 -7.79 19.97 18.95
CA ARG A 266 -7.05 20.08 20.22
C ARG A 266 -5.75 20.85 20.01
N ALA A 267 -5.41 21.71 20.96
CA ALA A 267 -4.16 22.45 20.98
C ALA A 267 -2.95 21.50 21.11
N PRO A 268 -1.76 21.87 20.59
CA PRO A 268 -0.58 21.01 20.67
C PRO A 268 -0.15 20.80 22.13
N ALA A 269 -0.15 19.54 22.58
CA ALA A 269 0.42 19.17 23.86
C ALA A 269 1.95 19.30 23.80
N ALA A 270 2.52 20.11 24.69
CA ALA A 270 3.97 20.28 24.80
C ALA A 270 4.62 18.98 25.31
N LEU A 271 5.59 18.46 24.55
CA LEU A 271 6.49 17.40 24.99
C LEU A 271 7.81 18.00 25.49
N LEU A 272 8.33 17.43 26.57
CA LEU A 272 9.45 17.97 27.34
C LEU A 272 10.80 17.82 26.61
N PRO A 273 11.78 18.72 26.87
CA PRO A 273 13.04 18.75 26.15
C PRO A 273 13.96 17.59 26.55
N GLY A 274 14.60 16.94 25.57
CA GLY A 274 15.56 15.87 25.83
C GLY A 274 15.85 14.90 24.68
N SER A 275 15.54 15.24 23.42
CA SER A 275 15.94 14.43 22.26
C SER A 275 17.23 14.95 21.62
N ASP A 276 18.12 14.03 21.26
CA ASP A 276 19.44 14.30 20.67
C ASP A 276 19.36 14.76 19.20
N ALA A 277 18.71 15.91 18.97
CA ALA A 277 18.65 16.54 17.66
C ALA A 277 20.05 16.99 17.22
N GLY A 278 20.54 16.45 16.09
CA GLY A 278 21.83 16.82 15.53
C GLY A 278 21.88 18.30 15.14
N ARG A 279 23.08 18.90 15.20
CA ARG A 279 23.26 20.35 15.03
C ARG A 279 22.66 20.90 13.71
N ASN A 280 22.47 20.07 12.69
CA ASN A 280 21.94 20.45 11.37
C ASN A 280 20.47 20.07 11.13
N ASP A 281 19.81 19.40 12.08
CA ASP A 281 18.51 18.76 11.90
C ASP A 281 17.36 19.77 12.08
N PRO A 282 16.12 19.47 11.65
CA PRO A 282 14.96 20.31 11.93
C PRO A 282 14.77 20.51 13.44
N CYS A 283 14.61 21.76 13.89
CA CYS A 283 14.50 22.05 15.31
C CYS A 283 13.15 21.55 15.89
N PRO A 284 13.14 20.78 17.00
CA PRO A 284 11.95 20.09 17.50
C PRO A 284 10.82 21.01 17.98
N CYS A 285 11.05 22.33 18.09
CA CYS A 285 10.01 23.33 18.34
C CYS A 285 9.11 23.63 17.13
N GLY A 286 9.28 22.96 15.99
CA GLY A 286 8.44 23.14 14.79
C GLY A 286 8.70 24.41 13.98
N SER A 287 9.70 25.23 14.35
CA SER A 287 9.97 26.54 13.72
C SER A 287 10.50 26.53 12.28
N GLY A 288 10.60 25.36 11.64
CA GLY A 288 11.19 25.16 10.30
C GLY A 288 12.71 25.43 10.20
N LYS A 289 13.35 25.95 11.25
CA LYS A 289 14.79 26.24 11.28
C LYS A 289 15.60 25.00 11.65
N LYS A 290 16.85 24.92 11.15
CA LYS A 290 17.84 23.94 11.62
C LYS A 290 18.23 24.20 13.08
N PHE A 291 18.51 23.15 13.85
CA PHE A 291 18.73 23.22 15.31
C PHE A 291 19.78 24.28 15.69
N LYS A 292 20.95 24.32 15.04
CA LYS A 292 22.00 25.35 15.26
C LYS A 292 21.62 26.81 14.97
N ARG A 293 20.44 27.06 14.37
CA ARG A 293 19.88 28.40 14.10
C ARG A 293 18.58 28.64 14.89
N CYS A 294 18.37 27.85 15.94
CA CYS A 294 17.25 27.93 16.87
C CYS A 294 17.72 27.43 18.25
N HIS A 295 17.14 26.36 18.83
CA HIS A 295 17.46 25.92 20.19
C HIS A 295 18.89 25.37 20.40
N GLY A 296 19.62 25.05 19.32
CA GLY A 296 21.04 24.71 19.33
C GLY A 296 21.98 25.87 18.95
N ALA A 297 21.49 27.11 18.93
CA ALA A 297 22.31 28.30 18.75
C ALA A 297 23.07 28.61 20.04
N GLN A 298 24.36 28.28 20.06
CA GLN A 298 25.32 28.95 20.94
C GLN A 298 25.47 30.39 20.44
N GLY A 299 25.45 31.35 21.37
CA GLY A 299 25.73 32.77 21.07
C GLY A 299 27.19 33.02 20.74
#